data_AF-A0AAP0MP47-F1
#
_entry.id   AF-A0AAP0MP47-F1
#
_cell.length_a   1.000
_cell.length_b   1.000
_cell.length_c   1.000
_cell.angle_alpha   90.00
_cell.angle_beta   90.00
_cell.angle_gamma   90.00
#
_symmetry.space_group_name_H-M   'P 1'
#
loop_
_entity.id
_entity.type
_entity.pdbx_description
1 polymer ?
#
loop_
_entity_poly.entity_id
_entity_poly.type
_entity_poly.pdbx_seq_one_letter_code
_entity_poly.pdbx_strand_id
1 'polypeptide(L)'
;MQLQLRSSSSASALFSAVKVKPPSSPPVRVKALFTKNPGSGTLKNSNSNTNPNPMASNPRWAQKTVTLPPLRRGCHLITHKIVKEIAQDLSEFKCGLAHLFLLHTSASLTINENYDSDVRDDTETFLNKIVPEGRSAPWKHTLEGPDDMPAHIKSSMFGCTLTIPITDGQLNMGTWQGIWLCEHRDAPTPRKVVITLNGI
;
A
#
# COMPACT_ATOMS: atom_id res chain seq x y z
N MET A 1 41.61 6.98 -53.14
CA MET A 1 41.99 8.27 -52.51
C MET A 1 41.24 8.39 -51.19
N GLN A 2 41.94 8.84 -50.16
CA GLN A 2 41.75 8.55 -48.73
C GLN A 2 40.49 9.12 -48.05
N LEU A 3 40.19 8.50 -46.91
CA LEU A 3 39.35 8.89 -45.78
C LEU A 3 39.31 10.39 -45.45
N GLN A 4 38.18 10.83 -44.90
CA GLN A 4 38.19 11.44 -43.55
C GLN A 4 36.83 11.35 -42.84
N LEU A 5 36.83 10.53 -41.79
CA LEU A 5 35.84 10.49 -40.71
C LEU A 5 35.88 11.81 -39.94
N ARG A 6 34.71 12.41 -39.65
CA ARG A 6 34.59 13.44 -38.60
C ARG A 6 34.08 12.80 -37.33
N SER A 7 34.90 12.93 -36.30
CA SER A 7 34.75 12.43 -34.94
C SER A 7 33.63 13.15 -34.18
N SER A 8 32.79 12.37 -33.53
CA SER A 8 31.87 12.82 -32.49
C SER A 8 32.63 13.06 -31.19
N SER A 9 32.63 14.30 -30.71
CA SER A 9 33.09 14.66 -29.37
C SER A 9 32.11 14.13 -28.33
N SER A 10 32.53 13.14 -27.55
CA SER A 10 31.80 12.61 -26.40
C SER A 10 32.22 13.38 -25.15
N ALA A 11 31.32 14.19 -24.60
CA ALA A 11 31.49 14.81 -23.30
C ALA A 11 31.21 13.77 -22.22
N SER A 12 32.28 13.17 -21.68
CA SER A 12 32.22 12.24 -20.56
C SER A 12 31.97 13.01 -19.26
N ALA A 13 30.73 13.05 -18.79
CA ALA A 13 30.39 13.51 -17.46
C ALA A 13 30.63 12.35 -16.46
N LEU A 14 31.73 12.42 -15.72
CA LEU A 14 32.04 11.54 -14.60
C LEU A 14 31.03 11.76 -13.47
N PHE A 15 29.98 10.94 -13.40
CA PHE A 15 29.19 10.78 -12.19
C PHE A 15 29.94 9.84 -11.24
N SER A 16 30.58 10.41 -10.23
CA SER A 16 31.16 9.64 -9.13
C SER A 16 30.01 9.05 -8.31
N ALA A 17 29.92 7.72 -8.25
CA ALA A 17 28.96 7.03 -7.41
C ALA A 17 29.31 7.26 -5.93
N VAL A 18 28.58 8.15 -5.26
CA VAL A 18 28.64 8.29 -3.81
C VAL A 18 28.10 7.00 -3.20
N LYS A 19 28.99 6.21 -2.62
CA LYS A 19 28.66 4.99 -1.88
C LYS A 19 27.94 5.40 -0.59
N VAL A 20 26.61 5.41 -0.61
CA VAL A 20 25.80 5.69 0.58
C VAL A 20 26.06 4.59 1.60
N LYS A 21 26.69 4.95 2.72
CA LYS A 21 26.96 4.04 3.83
C LYS A 21 25.60 3.62 4.43
N PRO A 22 25.35 2.32 4.67
CA PRO A 22 24.13 1.89 5.33
C PRO A 22 24.03 2.57 6.71
N PRO A 23 22.81 2.90 7.18
CA PRO A 23 22.62 3.51 8.49
C PRO A 23 23.27 2.62 9.56
N SER A 24 24.11 3.22 10.40
CA SER A 24 24.87 2.54 11.45
C SER A 24 24.02 2.16 12.67
N SER A 25 22.74 2.54 12.68
CA SER A 25 21.81 2.32 13.78
C SER A 25 20.82 1.20 13.42
N PRO A 26 20.56 0.26 14.33
CA PRO A 26 19.46 -0.69 14.16
C PRO A 26 18.13 0.07 14.00
N PRO A 27 17.14 -0.50 13.28
CA PRO A 27 15.83 0.13 13.14
C PRO A 27 15.26 0.47 14.52
N VAL A 28 14.69 1.68 14.65
CA VAL A 28 14.04 2.11 15.89
C VAL A 28 12.88 1.18 16.17
N ARG A 29 13.09 0.24 17.09
CA ARG A 29 12.02 -0.61 17.61
C ARG A 29 11.30 0.20 18.67
N VAL A 30 10.17 0.79 18.31
CA VAL A 30 9.23 1.33 19.30
C VAL A 30 8.74 0.13 20.11
N LYS A 31 9.22 0.00 21.34
CA LYS A 31 8.64 -0.95 22.30
C LYS A 31 7.20 -0.49 22.51
N ALA A 32 6.23 -1.31 22.09
CA ALA A 32 4.85 -1.13 22.50
C ALA A 32 4.86 -1.00 24.03
N LEU A 33 4.38 0.14 24.54
CA LEU A 33 4.15 0.33 25.96
C LEU A 33 2.93 -0.52 26.33
N PHE A 34 3.13 -1.83 26.43
CA PHE A 34 2.12 -2.69 27.00
C PHE A 34 2.10 -2.47 28.51
N THR A 35 0.95 -2.02 28.97
CA THR A 35 0.59 -1.75 30.36
C THR A 35 0.83 -2.97 31.25
N LYS A 36 1.35 -2.71 32.46
CA LYS A 36 1.72 -3.69 33.50
C LYS A 36 0.76 -4.89 33.61
N ASN A 37 1.34 -6.09 33.64
CA ASN A 37 0.76 -7.22 34.38
C ASN A 37 0.52 -6.80 35.84
N PRO A 38 -0.68 -6.92 36.41
CA PRO A 38 -0.83 -6.90 37.85
C PRO A 38 -0.30 -8.24 38.38
N GLY A 39 0.95 -8.20 38.86
CA GLY A 39 1.50 -9.29 39.65
C GLY A 39 0.71 -9.49 40.94
N SER A 40 0.55 -10.77 41.29
CA SER A 40 -0.02 -11.33 42.52
C SER A 40 0.48 -10.68 43.82
N GLY A 41 -0.46 -10.46 44.76
CA GLY A 41 -0.25 -10.15 46.20
C GLY A 41 -0.20 -8.65 46.51
N THR A 42 -0.97 -8.04 47.41
CA THR A 42 -1.60 -8.50 48.66
C THR A 42 -2.74 -7.52 49.03
N LEU A 43 -3.83 -8.04 49.62
CA LEU A 43 -5.04 -7.31 50.03
C LEU A 43 -4.79 -6.04 50.86
N LYS A 44 -5.44 -4.92 50.50
CA LYS A 44 -6.00 -3.96 51.47
C LYS A 44 -7.35 -3.42 50.98
N ASN A 45 -8.30 -3.51 51.89
CA ASN A 45 -9.70 -3.15 51.78
C ASN A 45 -9.90 -1.64 51.94
N SER A 46 -10.67 -1.00 51.05
CA SER A 46 -11.43 0.22 51.38
C SER A 46 -12.49 0.49 50.31
N ASN A 47 -13.75 0.50 50.75
CA ASN A 47 -14.94 0.91 50.01
C ASN A 47 -14.72 2.14 49.11
N SER A 48 -15.02 2.01 47.82
CA SER A 48 -15.50 3.12 47.02
C SER A 48 -16.55 2.63 46.02
N ASN A 49 -17.77 3.15 46.18
CA ASN A 49 -18.77 3.17 45.14
C ASN A 49 -18.14 3.77 43.89
N THR A 50 -17.94 2.96 42.85
CA THR A 50 -17.61 3.45 41.52
C THR A 50 -18.74 3.05 40.60
N ASN A 51 -19.53 4.05 40.19
CA ASN A 51 -20.31 3.97 38.97
C ASN A 51 -19.43 3.37 37.86
N PRO A 52 -19.92 2.45 37.02
CA PRO A 52 -19.15 2.02 35.87
C PRO A 52 -18.98 3.25 34.99
N ASN A 53 -17.77 3.82 35.06
CA ASN A 53 -17.30 4.84 34.14
C ASN A 53 -17.59 4.30 32.73
N PRO A 54 -18.31 5.02 31.85
CA PRO A 54 -18.65 4.49 30.54
C PRO A 54 -17.35 4.07 29.88
N MET A 55 -17.22 2.76 29.60
CA MET A 55 -15.97 2.09 29.24
C MET A 55 -15.13 2.96 28.34
N ALA A 56 -14.04 3.51 28.88
CA ALA A 56 -13.03 4.15 28.05
C ALA A 56 -12.45 3.04 27.17
N SER A 57 -12.83 3.03 25.90
CA SER A 57 -12.31 2.12 24.87
C SER A 57 -10.81 2.37 24.74
N ASN A 58 -10.01 1.41 25.19
CA ASN A 58 -8.56 1.50 25.12
C ASN A 58 -8.10 1.49 23.65
N PRO A 59 -7.06 2.25 23.28
CA PRO A 59 -6.47 2.16 21.95
C PRO A 59 -6.05 0.73 21.60
N ARG A 60 -6.42 0.27 20.41
CA ARG A 60 -6.16 -1.06 19.87
C ARG A 60 -5.36 -0.97 18.58
N TRP A 61 -4.62 -2.03 18.30
CA TRP A 61 -3.93 -2.24 17.04
C TRP A 61 -4.18 -3.67 16.56
N ALA A 62 -4.48 -3.85 15.29
CA ALA A 62 -4.54 -5.14 14.63
C ALA A 62 -3.77 -5.05 13.31
N GLN A 63 -3.09 -6.13 12.90
CA GLN A 63 -2.40 -6.17 11.62
C GLN A 63 -2.59 -7.52 10.96
N LYS A 64 -2.98 -7.52 9.69
CA LYS A 64 -3.19 -8.71 8.88
C LYS A 64 -2.56 -8.54 7.50
N THR A 65 -1.94 -9.60 6.99
CA THR A 65 -1.50 -9.64 5.59
C THR A 65 -2.52 -10.40 4.76
N VAL A 66 -3.07 -9.73 3.74
CA VAL A 66 -4.01 -10.31 2.79
C VAL A 66 -3.28 -10.64 1.50
N THR A 67 -3.52 -11.84 0.96
CA THR A 67 -3.01 -12.24 -0.36
C THR A 67 -4.16 -12.22 -1.38
N LEU A 68 -4.01 -11.36 -2.39
CA LEU A 68 -4.87 -11.29 -3.55
C LEU A 68 -4.36 -12.28 -4.60
N PRO A 69 -5.23 -13.06 -5.28
CA PRO A 69 -4.81 -13.92 -6.36
C PRO A 69 -4.19 -13.08 -7.49
N PRO A 70 -3.45 -13.70 -8.41
CA PRO A 70 -3.07 -13.02 -9.65
C PRO A 70 -4.34 -12.53 -10.35
N LEU A 71 -4.44 -11.22 -10.58
CA LEU A 71 -5.49 -10.62 -11.38
C LEU A 71 -4.86 -10.26 -12.71
N ARG A 72 -5.58 -10.38 -13.83
CA ARG A 72 -5.08 -9.89 -15.12
C ARG A 72 -4.72 -8.40 -15.03
N ARG A 73 -3.90 -7.90 -15.94
CA ARG A 73 -3.66 -6.46 -16.07
C ARG A 73 -4.95 -5.62 -16.09
N GLY A 74 -4.90 -4.45 -15.48
CA GLY A 74 -5.99 -3.48 -15.39
C GLY A 74 -6.37 -3.10 -13.95
N CYS A 75 -7.45 -2.33 -13.81
CA CYS A 75 -7.97 -1.88 -12.53
C CYS A 75 -9.05 -2.83 -11.99
N HIS A 76 -8.94 -3.25 -10.73
CA HIS A 76 -9.83 -4.24 -10.11
C HIS A 76 -10.41 -3.74 -8.81
N LEU A 77 -11.73 -3.80 -8.67
CA LEU A 77 -12.41 -3.52 -7.41
C LEU A 77 -12.15 -4.67 -6.42
N ILE A 78 -11.42 -4.39 -5.34
CA ILE A 78 -11.03 -5.39 -4.32
C ILE A 78 -11.68 -5.14 -2.96
N THR A 79 -12.53 -4.12 -2.81
CA THR A 79 -13.17 -3.74 -1.55
C THR A 79 -13.76 -4.92 -0.78
N HIS A 80 -14.62 -5.73 -1.44
CA HIS A 80 -15.27 -6.87 -0.79
C HIS A 80 -14.27 -7.89 -0.25
N LYS A 81 -13.19 -8.16 -0.99
CA LYS A 81 -12.15 -9.10 -0.55
C LYS A 81 -11.39 -8.56 0.66
N ILE A 82 -11.03 -7.28 0.64
CA ILE A 82 -10.36 -6.61 1.77
C ILE A 82 -11.25 -6.64 3.01
N VAL A 83 -12.49 -6.15 2.90
CA VAL A 83 -13.45 -6.10 4.02
C VAL A 83 -13.70 -7.50 4.59
N LYS A 84 -13.92 -8.50 3.74
CA LYS A 84 -14.11 -9.89 4.19
C LYS A 84 -12.92 -10.40 5.00
N GLU A 85 -11.70 -10.10 4.58
CA GLU A 85 -10.50 -10.56 5.27
C GLU A 85 -10.29 -9.89 6.63
N ILE A 86 -10.68 -8.63 6.79
CA ILE A 86 -10.49 -7.89 8.04
C ILE A 86 -11.74 -7.79 8.90
N ALA A 87 -12.88 -8.37 8.47
CA ALA A 87 -14.18 -8.15 9.09
C ALA A 87 -14.20 -8.40 10.60
N GLN A 88 -13.54 -9.47 11.06
CA GLN A 88 -13.47 -9.81 12.48
C GLN A 88 -12.74 -8.73 13.28
N ASP A 89 -11.52 -8.38 12.87
CA ASP A 89 -10.72 -7.34 13.55
C ASP A 89 -11.40 -5.97 13.45
N LEU A 90 -11.94 -5.64 12.28
CA LEU A 90 -12.56 -4.34 11.99
C LEU A 90 -13.77 -4.08 12.88
N SER A 91 -14.59 -5.11 13.14
CA SER A 91 -15.80 -4.99 13.98
C SER A 91 -15.53 -4.56 15.42
N GLU A 92 -14.28 -4.66 15.88
CA GLU A 92 -13.86 -4.30 17.23
C GLU A 92 -13.53 -2.81 17.40
N PHE A 93 -13.48 -2.04 16.30
CA PHE A 93 -13.12 -0.62 16.29
C PHE A 93 -14.36 0.26 16.13
N LYS A 94 -14.58 1.16 17.10
CA LYS A 94 -15.60 2.21 17.01
C LYS A 94 -15.11 3.40 16.17
N CYS A 95 -13.85 3.79 16.31
CA CYS A 95 -13.27 4.91 15.56
C CYS A 95 -11.78 4.69 15.35
N GLY A 96 -11.29 4.88 14.13
CA GLY A 96 -9.87 4.62 13.85
C GLY A 96 -9.46 4.88 12.40
N LEU A 97 -8.33 4.30 12.02
CA LEU A 97 -7.79 4.30 10.68
C LEU A 97 -7.42 2.86 10.27
N ALA A 98 -7.68 2.53 9.01
CA ALA A 98 -7.19 1.35 8.33
C ALA A 98 -6.10 1.80 7.34
N HIS A 99 -4.86 1.47 7.63
CA HIS A 99 -3.73 1.68 6.73
C HIS A 99 -3.46 0.43 5.90
N LEU A 100 -3.54 0.53 4.58
CA LEU A 100 -3.23 -0.54 3.64
C LEU A 100 -1.90 -0.22 2.96
N PHE A 101 -1.00 -1.19 2.93
CA PHE A 101 0.31 -1.09 2.27
C PHE A 101 0.51 -2.29 1.33
N LEU A 102 0.58 -2.03 0.04
CA LEU A 102 0.86 -3.02 -0.99
C LEU A 102 2.37 -3.32 -1.06
N LEU A 103 2.74 -4.58 -0.85
CA LEU A 103 4.14 -5.03 -0.85
C LEU A 103 4.69 -5.29 -2.26
N HIS A 104 4.38 -4.40 -3.21
CA HIS A 104 4.72 -4.55 -4.63
C HIS A 104 4.99 -3.18 -5.26
N THR A 105 5.93 -3.13 -6.20
CA THR A 105 6.36 -1.90 -6.89
C THR A 105 5.88 -1.84 -8.35
N SER A 106 5.20 -2.88 -8.82
CA SER A 106 4.66 -3.00 -10.20
C SER A 106 3.14 -3.12 -10.23
N ALA A 107 2.49 -2.80 -9.10
CA ALA A 107 1.04 -2.66 -8.95
C ALA A 107 0.78 -1.50 -7.99
N SER A 108 -0.44 -0.99 -7.92
CA SER A 108 -0.79 0.14 -7.04
C SER A 108 -2.15 -0.04 -6.39
N LEU A 109 -2.37 0.74 -5.33
CA LEU A 109 -3.67 0.89 -4.69
C LEU A 109 -4.21 2.29 -4.96
N THR A 110 -5.51 2.40 -5.21
CA THR A 110 -6.21 3.68 -5.31
C THR A 110 -7.64 3.54 -4.79
N ILE A 111 -8.30 4.67 -4.53
CA ILE A 111 -9.74 4.72 -4.24
C ILE A 111 -10.40 5.48 -5.38
N ASN A 112 -11.36 4.83 -6.04
CA ASN A 112 -12.11 5.43 -7.13
C ASN A 112 -13.51 4.80 -7.20
N GLU A 113 -14.28 5.08 -8.27
CA GLU A 113 -15.66 4.65 -8.42
C GLU A 113 -15.84 3.12 -8.24
N ASN A 114 -16.92 2.68 -7.59
CA ASN A 114 -17.20 1.26 -7.35
C ASN A 114 -18.39 0.72 -8.16
N TYR A 115 -18.99 1.53 -9.03
CA TYR A 115 -20.23 1.20 -9.73
C TYR A 115 -20.01 0.83 -11.18
N ASP A 116 -19.58 1.79 -12.01
CA ASP A 116 -19.38 1.56 -13.44
C ASP A 116 -18.02 0.87 -13.73
N SER A 117 -18.04 -0.19 -14.53
CA SER A 117 -16.82 -0.86 -14.99
C SER A 117 -16.03 0.00 -15.97
N ASP A 118 -16.69 0.86 -16.74
CA ASP A 118 -16.05 1.64 -17.80
C ASP A 118 -15.01 2.61 -17.21
N VAL A 119 -15.22 3.11 -15.99
CA VAL A 119 -14.23 3.94 -15.27
C VAL A 119 -12.90 3.19 -15.06
N ARG A 120 -12.95 1.88 -14.83
CA ARG A 120 -11.73 1.04 -14.68
C ARG A 120 -11.04 0.81 -16.02
N ASP A 121 -11.80 0.57 -17.07
CA ASP A 121 -11.26 0.33 -18.42
C ASP A 121 -10.69 1.61 -19.03
N ASP A 122 -11.34 2.76 -18.83
CA ASP A 122 -10.86 4.09 -19.24
C ASP A 122 -9.61 4.48 -18.46
N THR A 123 -9.53 4.16 -17.16
CA THR A 123 -8.33 4.41 -16.36
C THR A 123 -7.14 3.61 -16.91
N GLU A 124 -7.31 2.32 -17.20
CA GLU A 124 -6.25 1.49 -17.80
C GLU A 124 -5.85 2.01 -19.20
N THR A 125 -6.83 2.40 -20.02
CA THR A 125 -6.59 3.00 -21.34
C THR A 125 -5.77 4.28 -21.22
N PHE A 126 -6.12 5.16 -20.27
CA PHE A 126 -5.38 6.38 -20.00
C PHE A 126 -3.95 6.08 -19.57
N LEU A 127 -3.74 5.19 -18.59
CA LEU A 127 -2.41 4.81 -18.11
C LEU A 127 -1.51 4.28 -19.23
N ASN A 128 -2.06 3.47 -20.14
CA ASN A 128 -1.32 2.93 -21.29
C ASN A 128 -0.96 4.00 -22.32
N LYS A 129 -1.75 5.07 -22.41
CA LYS A 129 -1.44 6.22 -23.27
C LYS A 129 -0.32 7.08 -22.70
N ILE A 130 -0.34 7.36 -21.40
CA ILE A 130 0.64 8.26 -20.77
C ILE A 130 1.94 7.56 -20.38
N VAL A 131 1.90 6.26 -20.12
CA VAL A 131 3.06 5.41 -19.83
C VAL A 131 3.08 4.29 -20.86
N PRO A 132 3.53 4.58 -22.10
CA PRO A 132 3.50 3.62 -23.19
C PRO A 132 4.48 2.47 -22.98
N GLU A 133 4.26 1.37 -23.68
CA GLU A 133 5.09 0.17 -23.62
C GLU A 133 5.65 -0.19 -25.00
N GLY A 134 6.54 -1.19 -25.03
CA GLY A 134 7.06 -1.75 -26.28
C GLY A 134 8.17 -0.92 -26.93
N ARG A 135 8.42 -1.19 -28.23
CA ARG A 135 9.63 -0.74 -28.94
C ARG A 135 9.78 0.78 -29.06
N SER A 136 8.68 1.52 -29.06
CA SER A 136 8.67 2.97 -29.13
C SER A 136 8.77 3.64 -27.76
N ALA A 137 8.69 2.87 -26.67
CA ALA A 137 8.74 3.43 -25.32
C ALA A 137 10.19 3.77 -24.93
N PRO A 138 10.45 4.98 -24.40
CA PRO A 138 11.81 5.46 -24.13
C PRO A 138 12.38 4.93 -22.79
N TRP A 139 12.03 3.72 -22.39
CA TRP A 139 12.40 3.16 -21.09
C TRP A 139 13.72 2.37 -21.16
N LYS A 140 14.58 2.60 -20.16
CA LYS A 140 15.87 1.90 -20.05
C LYS A 140 15.78 0.60 -19.25
N HIS A 141 14.85 0.54 -18.29
CA HIS A 141 14.66 -0.63 -17.44
C HIS A 141 13.70 -1.60 -18.15
N THR A 142 14.24 -2.73 -18.60
CA THR A 142 13.49 -3.71 -19.41
C THR A 142 13.84 -5.15 -19.03
N LEU A 143 14.42 -5.36 -17.85
CA LEU A 143 14.99 -6.65 -17.45
C LEU A 143 13.92 -7.73 -17.32
N GLU A 144 12.71 -7.36 -16.87
CA GLU A 144 11.61 -8.31 -16.67
C GLU A 144 10.54 -8.25 -17.78
N GLY A 145 10.85 -7.62 -18.92
CA GLY A 145 9.95 -7.53 -20.06
C GLY A 145 9.53 -6.09 -20.44
N PRO A 146 8.72 -5.93 -21.48
CA PRO A 146 8.30 -4.63 -22.00
C PRO A 146 7.35 -3.85 -21.07
N ASP A 147 6.68 -4.54 -20.14
CA ASP A 147 5.71 -3.99 -19.17
C ASP A 147 6.37 -3.61 -17.83
N ASP A 148 7.65 -3.95 -17.63
CA ASP A 148 8.39 -3.81 -16.37
C ASP A 148 8.51 -2.34 -15.89
N MET A 149 9.26 -1.49 -16.62
CA MET A 149 9.35 -0.07 -16.27
C MET A 149 8.00 0.66 -16.32
N PRO A 150 7.14 0.45 -17.33
CA PRO A 150 5.80 1.03 -17.32
C PRO A 150 5.03 0.73 -16.03
N ALA A 151 5.08 -0.50 -15.54
CA ALA A 151 4.42 -0.89 -14.30
C ALA A 151 4.96 -0.15 -13.08
N HIS A 152 6.27 0.08 -13.00
CA HIS A 152 6.88 0.89 -11.94
C HIS A 152 6.45 2.36 -11.98
N ILE A 153 6.37 2.95 -13.17
CA ILE A 153 5.91 4.34 -13.34
C ILE A 153 4.45 4.45 -12.92
N LYS A 154 3.57 3.60 -13.48
CA LYS A 154 2.14 3.58 -13.15
C LYS A 154 1.91 3.32 -11.65
N SER A 155 2.69 2.42 -11.05
CA SER A 155 2.65 2.19 -9.60
C SER A 155 3.02 3.44 -8.81
N SER A 156 4.04 4.18 -9.24
CA SER A 156 4.47 5.42 -8.57
C SER A 156 3.47 6.58 -8.73
N MET A 157 2.64 6.58 -9.78
CA MET A 157 1.62 7.61 -10.00
C MET A 157 0.45 7.51 -9.02
N PHE A 158 -0.02 6.31 -8.71
CA PHE A 158 -1.09 6.10 -7.72
C PHE A 158 -0.55 5.83 -6.31
N GLY A 159 0.59 5.15 -6.21
CA GLY A 159 1.20 4.74 -4.95
C GLY A 159 0.79 3.34 -4.50
N CYS A 160 1.42 2.89 -3.42
CA CYS A 160 1.20 1.57 -2.82
C CYS A 160 0.44 1.64 -1.49
N THR A 161 -0.03 2.82 -1.08
CA THR A 161 -0.63 3.02 0.25
C THR A 161 -2.01 3.64 0.18
N LEU A 162 -2.87 3.23 1.10
CA LEU A 162 -4.15 3.89 1.39
C LEU A 162 -4.30 4.03 2.91
N THR A 163 -4.95 5.09 3.36
CA THR A 163 -5.36 5.25 4.76
C THR A 163 -6.83 5.65 4.77
N ILE A 164 -7.67 4.80 5.36
CA ILE A 164 -9.13 4.89 5.29
C ILE A 164 -9.69 5.04 6.70
N PRO A 165 -10.58 5.99 6.98
CA PRO A 165 -11.20 6.11 8.30
C PRO A 165 -12.05 4.88 8.65
N ILE A 166 -12.11 4.55 9.95
CA ILE A 166 -12.97 3.50 10.50
C ILE A 166 -14.05 4.17 11.34
N THR A 167 -15.30 3.74 11.19
CA THR A 167 -16.43 4.19 12.01
C THR A 167 -17.36 3.02 12.26
N ASP A 168 -17.67 2.76 13.53
CA ASP A 168 -18.61 1.71 14.00
C ASP A 168 -18.41 0.36 13.30
N GLY A 169 -17.18 -0.12 13.30
CA GLY A 169 -16.81 -1.43 12.75
C GLY A 169 -16.76 -1.49 11.22
N GLN A 170 -16.75 -0.34 10.53
CA GLN A 170 -16.78 -0.27 9.07
C GLN A 170 -15.71 0.68 8.51
N LEU A 171 -15.25 0.40 7.29
CA LEU A 171 -14.46 1.35 6.51
C LEU A 171 -15.38 2.50 6.09
N ASN A 172 -15.09 3.71 6.55
CA ASN A 172 -15.88 4.90 6.30
C ASN A 172 -15.42 5.58 5.00
N MET A 173 -15.91 5.06 3.89
CA MET A 173 -15.72 5.58 2.53
C MET A 173 -17.04 6.13 1.99
N GLY A 174 -16.98 7.04 1.02
CA GLY A 174 -18.17 7.55 0.33
C GLY A 174 -18.91 6.45 -0.45
N THR A 175 -20.19 6.67 -0.75
CA THR A 175 -21.07 5.70 -1.43
C THR A 175 -20.45 5.11 -2.70
N TRP A 176 -19.83 5.96 -3.52
CA TRP A 176 -19.22 5.57 -4.79
C TRP A 176 -17.75 5.17 -4.67
N GLN A 177 -17.15 5.22 -3.48
CA GLN A 177 -15.74 4.91 -3.31
C GLN A 177 -15.51 3.41 -3.13
N GLY A 178 -14.52 2.88 -3.83
CA GLY A 178 -14.06 1.50 -3.73
C GLY A 178 -12.54 1.42 -3.77
N ILE A 179 -12.00 0.43 -3.07
CA ILE A 179 -10.57 0.12 -3.06
C ILE A 179 -10.25 -0.64 -4.33
N TRP A 180 -9.34 -0.10 -5.13
CA TRP A 180 -8.86 -0.72 -6.36
C TRP A 180 -7.44 -1.27 -6.18
N LEU A 181 -7.18 -2.44 -6.76
CA LEU A 181 -5.84 -2.88 -7.12
C LEU A 181 -5.67 -2.61 -8.62
N CYS A 182 -4.72 -1.78 -8.99
CA CYS A 182 -4.31 -1.63 -10.38
C CYS A 182 -3.11 -2.54 -10.63
N GLU A 183 -3.34 -3.61 -11.39
CA GLU A 183 -2.30 -4.53 -11.84
C GLU A 183 -1.72 -4.03 -13.15
N HIS A 184 -0.41 -3.76 -13.17
CA HIS A 184 0.25 -3.17 -14.34
C HIS A 184 1.07 -4.18 -15.15
N ARG A 185 1.17 -5.44 -14.69
CA ARG A 185 1.92 -6.52 -15.37
C ARG A 185 1.00 -7.45 -16.15
N ASP A 186 1.48 -7.92 -17.30
CA ASP A 186 0.76 -8.88 -18.16
C ASP A 186 0.81 -10.31 -17.62
N ALA A 187 1.89 -10.67 -16.93
CA ALA A 187 2.09 -11.96 -16.27
C ALA A 187 2.20 -11.79 -14.74
N PRO A 188 1.09 -11.49 -14.05
CA PRO A 188 1.11 -11.10 -12.66
C PRO A 188 1.25 -12.30 -11.73
N THR A 189 1.82 -12.03 -10.55
CA THR A 189 1.88 -12.96 -9.43
C THR A 189 0.89 -12.52 -8.33
N PRO A 190 0.61 -13.35 -7.31
CA PRO A 190 -0.26 -12.93 -6.21
C PRO A 190 0.25 -11.66 -5.53
N ARG A 191 -0.64 -10.71 -5.26
CA ARG A 191 -0.31 -9.44 -4.61
C ARG A 191 -0.57 -9.52 -3.10
N LYS A 192 0.30 -8.91 -2.30
CA LYS A 192 0.21 -8.92 -0.83
C LYS A 192 -0.05 -7.52 -0.32
N VAL A 193 -1.06 -7.37 0.51
CA VAL A 193 -1.42 -6.10 1.17
C VAL A 193 -1.33 -6.30 2.67
N VAL A 194 -0.50 -5.52 3.34
CA VAL A 194 -0.48 -5.43 4.80
C VAL A 194 -1.51 -4.40 5.21
N ILE A 195 -2.44 -4.80 6.08
CA ILE A 195 -3.50 -3.95 6.59
C ILE A 195 -3.26 -3.78 8.07
N THR A 196 -3.11 -2.54 8.51
CA THR A 196 -2.94 -2.18 9.92
C THR A 196 -4.15 -1.35 10.33
N LEU A 197 -4.88 -1.81 11.34
CA LEU A 197 -5.99 -1.12 11.95
C LEU A 197 -5.52 -0.52 13.27
N ASN A 198 -5.85 0.75 13.52
CA ASN A 198 -5.57 1.41 14.79
C ASN A 198 -6.69 2.37 15.17
N GLY A 199 -7.05 2.40 16.44
CA GLY A 199 -8.20 3.18 16.89
C GLY A 199 -8.67 2.77 18.27
N ILE A 200 -9.90 3.12 18.58
CA ILE A 200 -10.61 2.77 19.82
C ILE A 200 -11.85 1.93 19.51
#